data_AF-A0A6C9W0F6-F1
#
_entry.id   AF-A0A6C9W0F6-F1
#
_cell.length_a   1.000
_cell.length_b   1.000
_cell.length_c   1.000
_cell.angle_alpha   90.00
_cell.angle_beta   90.00
_cell.angle_gamma   90.00
#
_symmetry.space_group_name_H-M   'P 1'
#
loop_
_entity.id
_entity.type
_entity.pdbx_description
1 polymer ?
#
loop_
_entity_poly.entity_id
_entity_poly.type
_entity_poly.pdbx_seq_one_letter_code
_entity_poly.pdbx_strand_id
1 'polypeptide(L)'
;MREYLDSKSQKKVALLEKIFYAENHTSTQEELLNELNITYPTLISTIKTINFDIERFGYKAFSIVHSAPNLSYTLKISDNCS
;
A
#
# COMPACT_ATOMS: atom_id res chain seq x y z
N MET A 1 11.66 -8.54 19.72
CA MET A 1 10.89 -9.28 18.68
C MET A 1 9.49 -8.71 18.49
N ARG A 2 8.71 -8.52 19.56
CA ARG A 2 7.39 -7.84 19.52
C ARG A 2 7.46 -6.44 18.88
N GLU A 3 8.39 -5.60 19.32
CA GLU A 3 8.60 -4.24 18.78
C GLU A 3 8.87 -4.20 17.27
N TYR A 4 9.59 -5.20 16.75
CA TYR A 4 9.87 -5.30 15.31
C TYR A 4 8.62 -5.69 14.51
N LEU A 5 7.77 -6.56 15.08
CA LEU A 5 6.50 -6.95 14.47
C LEU A 5 5.50 -5.79 14.51
N ASP A 6 5.48 -5.03 15.60
CA ASP A 6 4.65 -3.84 15.75
C ASP A 6 5.09 -2.75 14.77
N SER A 7 6.41 -2.50 14.65
CA SER A 7 6.96 -1.55 13.67
C SER A 7 6.63 -1.93 12.22
N LYS A 8 6.72 -3.21 11.86
CA LYS A 8 6.34 -3.69 10.52
C LYS A 8 4.86 -3.48 10.25
N SER A 9 4.02 -3.75 11.25
CA SER A 9 2.57 -3.56 11.14
C SER A 9 2.20 -2.07 11.01
N GLN A 10 2.86 -1.20 11.78
CA GLN A 10 2.71 0.25 11.66
C GLN A 10 3.09 0.77 10.29
N LYS A 11 4.22 0.30 9.71
CA LYS A 11 4.63 0.70 8.35
C LYS A 11 3.62 0.28 7.28
N LYS A 12 2.99 -0.89 7.45
CA LYS A 12 1.92 -1.35 6.56
C LYS A 12 0.70 -0.43 6.62
N VAL A 13 0.27 -0.06 7.83
CA VAL A 13 -0.87 0.86 8.05
C VAL A 13 -0.56 2.24 7.48
N ALA A 14 0.60 2.82 7.83
CA ALA A 14 1.01 4.13 7.35
C ALA A 14 1.09 4.21 5.82
N LEU A 15 1.57 3.14 5.18
CA LEU A 15 1.61 3.07 3.72
C LEU A 15 0.20 3.04 3.12
N LEU A 16 -0.70 2.23 3.67
CA LEU A 16 -2.08 2.15 3.21
C LEU A 16 -2.80 3.48 3.39
N GLU A 17 -2.66 4.12 4.55
CA GLU A 17 -3.24 5.43 4.85
C GLU A 17 -2.72 6.51 3.90
N LYS A 18 -1.41 6.53 3.65
CA LYS A 18 -0.80 7.52 2.75
C LYS A 18 -1.37 7.43 1.34
N ILE A 19 -1.51 6.23 0.79
CA ILE A 19 -2.12 6.02 -0.53
C ILE A 19 -3.62 6.32 -0.48
N PHE A 20 -4.33 5.93 0.58
CA PHE A 20 -5.77 6.14 0.71
C PHE A 20 -6.14 7.63 0.78
N TYR A 21 -5.40 8.44 1.53
CA TYR A 21 -5.67 9.87 1.69
C TYR A 21 -5.04 10.75 0.61
N ALA A 22 -4.21 10.19 -0.27
CA ALA A 22 -3.67 10.93 -1.41
C ALA A 22 -4.74 11.24 -2.45
N GLU A 23 -4.48 12.26 -3.27
CA GLU A 23 -5.39 12.66 -4.35
C GLU A 23 -5.61 11.49 -5.32
N ASN A 24 -6.88 11.21 -5.65
CA ASN A 24 -7.28 10.06 -6.47
C ASN A 24 -6.72 8.71 -5.97
N HIS A 25 -6.53 8.59 -4.66
CA HIS A 25 -5.93 7.44 -4.00
C HIS A 25 -4.58 7.01 -4.59
N THR A 26 -3.81 7.98 -5.09
CA THR A 26 -2.56 7.73 -5.83
C THR A 26 -1.42 8.48 -5.17
N SER A 27 -0.32 7.76 -4.87
CA SER A 27 0.93 8.37 -4.41
C SER A 27 2.08 7.94 -5.30
N THR A 28 3.05 8.83 -5.49
CA THR A 28 4.28 8.48 -6.22
C THR A 28 5.16 7.58 -5.37
N GLN A 29 6.01 6.80 -6.03
CA GLN A 29 7.03 5.99 -5.38
C GLN A 29 7.95 6.87 -4.54
N GLU A 30 8.36 8.02 -5.06
CA GLU A 30 9.26 8.94 -4.37
C GLU A 30 8.67 9.43 -3.05
N GLU A 31 7.41 9.89 -3.05
CA GLU A 31 6.71 10.32 -1.83
C GLU A 31 6.65 9.19 -0.80
N LEU A 32 6.29 7.98 -1.22
CA LEU A 32 6.19 6.83 -0.33
C LEU A 32 7.55 6.43 0.28
N LEU A 33 8.63 6.51 -0.49
CA LEU A 33 9.97 6.19 0.00
C LEU A 33 10.47 7.25 0.99
N ASN A 34 10.30 8.52 0.65
CA ASN A 34 10.81 9.65 1.42
C ASN A 34 10.01 9.87 2.71
N GLU A 35 8.68 9.91 2.62
CA GLU A 35 7.84 10.24 3.78
C GLU A 35 7.74 9.10 4.78
N LEU A 36 7.76 7.84 4.31
CA LEU A 36 7.73 6.67 5.20
C LEU A 36 9.14 6.22 5.62
N ASN A 37 10.19 6.85 5.08
CA ASN A 37 11.58 6.48 5.30
C ASN A 37 11.81 4.96 5.12
N ILE A 38 11.39 4.44 3.96
CA ILE A 38 11.51 3.03 3.60
C ILE A 38 12.29 2.85 2.29
N THR A 39 12.86 1.67 2.09
CA THR A 39 13.55 1.32 0.86
C THR A 39 12.57 0.77 -0.19
N TYR A 40 12.94 0.85 -1.46
CA TYR A 40 12.14 0.30 -2.57
C TYR A 40 11.80 -1.19 -2.42
N PRO A 41 12.72 -2.08 -2.01
CA PRO A 41 12.37 -3.47 -1.71
C PRO A 41 11.32 -3.60 -0.60
N THR A 42 11.40 -2.74 0.43
CA THR A 42 10.42 -2.73 1.53
C THR A 42 9.05 -2.29 1.05
N LEU A 43 8.99 -1.25 0.21
CA LEU A 43 7.76 -0.77 -0.43
C LEU A 43 7.09 -1.89 -1.24
N ILE A 44 7.81 -2.52 -2.17
CA ILE A 44 7.27 -3.63 -2.96
C ILE A 44 6.77 -4.77 -2.07
N SER A 45 7.58 -5.20 -1.11
CA SER A 45 7.21 -6.32 -0.24
C SER A 45 5.94 -5.98 0.54
N THR A 46 5.83 -4.75 1.05
CA THR A 46 4.68 -4.31 1.85
C THR A 46 3.41 -4.25 1.00
N ILE A 47 3.48 -3.69 -0.21
CA ILE A 47 2.38 -3.67 -1.18
C ILE A 47 1.89 -5.08 -1.50
N LYS A 48 2.81 -6.01 -1.80
CA LYS A 48 2.46 -7.42 -2.08
C LYS A 48 1.75 -8.07 -0.89
N THR A 49 2.24 -7.83 0.32
CA THR A 49 1.60 -8.34 1.54
C THR A 49 0.21 -7.72 1.75
N ILE A 50 0.05 -6.42 1.53
CA ILE A 50 -1.27 -5.76 1.62
C ILE A 50 -2.26 -6.41 0.65
N ASN A 51 -1.92 -6.53 -0.63
CA ASN A 51 -2.80 -7.13 -1.62
C ASN A 51 -3.13 -8.59 -1.30
N PHE A 52 -2.15 -9.38 -0.87
CA PHE A 52 -2.37 -10.76 -0.44
C PHE A 52 -3.34 -10.85 0.75
N ASP A 53 -3.18 -9.99 1.75
CA ASP A 53 -4.06 -9.98 2.92
C ASP A 53 -5.48 -9.55 2.53
N ILE A 54 -5.62 -8.54 1.67
CA ILE A 54 -6.92 -8.09 1.13
C ILE A 54 -7.65 -9.25 0.43
N GLU A 55 -6.97 -9.99 -0.45
CA GLU A 55 -7.54 -11.17 -1.11
C GLU A 55 -7.93 -12.26 -0.10
N ARG A 56 -7.04 -12.54 0.85
CA ARG A 56 -7.26 -13.57 1.88
C ARG A 56 -8.46 -13.27 2.78
N PHE A 57 -8.71 -12.00 3.10
CA PHE A 57 -9.86 -11.58 3.90
C PHE A 57 -11.15 -11.43 3.08
N GLY A 58 -11.10 -11.64 1.77
CA GLY A 58 -12.28 -11.56 0.89
C GLY A 58 -12.63 -10.14 0.41
N TYR A 59 -11.77 -9.16 0.65
CA TYR A 59 -11.96 -7.76 0.24
C TYR A 59 -11.60 -7.54 -1.23
N LYS A 60 -12.21 -8.29 -2.15
CA LYS A 60 -11.88 -8.24 -3.59
C LYS A 60 -12.14 -6.89 -4.25
N ALA A 61 -12.91 -6.01 -3.60
CA ALA A 61 -13.17 -4.67 -4.07
C ALA A 61 -11.93 -3.76 -4.02
N PHE A 62 -10.90 -4.11 -3.24
CA PHE A 62 -9.73 -3.28 -3.00
C PHE A 62 -8.48 -3.92 -3.61
N SER A 63 -7.59 -3.10 -4.18
CA SER A 63 -6.23 -3.53 -4.54
C SER A 63 -5.32 -2.32 -4.73
N ILE A 64 -4.04 -2.44 -4.39
CA ILE A 64 -3.05 -1.42 -4.74
C ILE A 64 -2.34 -1.83 -6.02
N VAL A 65 -2.39 -0.98 -7.04
CA VAL A 65 -1.81 -1.21 -8.37
C VAL A 65 -0.65 -0.26 -8.60
N HIS A 66 0.46 -0.79 -9.12
CA HIS A 66 1.61 0.02 -9.52
C HIS A 66 1.52 0.41 -10.99
N SER A 67 1.66 1.70 -11.27
CA SER A 67 1.77 2.27 -12.62
C SER A 67 3.25 2.58 -12.91
N ALA A 68 3.89 1.73 -13.72
CA ALA A 68 5.29 1.90 -14.09
C ALA A 68 5.58 3.23 -14.85
N PRO A 69 4.74 3.71 -15.79
CA PRO A 69 5.00 4.97 -16.49
C PRO A 69 5.11 6.18 -15.57
N ASN A 70 4.30 6.21 -14.52
CA ASN A 70 4.21 7.35 -13.60
C ASN A 70 4.90 7.06 -12.25
N LEU A 71 5.57 5.90 -12.12
CA LEU A 71 6.14 5.38 -10.87
C LEU A 71 5.24 5.66 -9.67
N SER A 72 3.98 5.25 -9.75
CA SER A 72 2.96 5.55 -8.75
C SER A 72 2.18 4.33 -8.32
N TYR A 73 1.64 4.39 -7.12
CA TYR A 73 0.82 3.36 -6.52
C TYR A 73 -0.57 3.92 -6.28
N THR A 74 -1.57 3.28 -6.86
CA THR A 74 -2.97 3.69 -6.76
C THR A 74 -3.77 2.61 -6.05
N LEU A 75 -4.50 2.97 -5.00
CA LEU A 75 -5.52 2.10 -4.43
C LEU A 75 -6.75 2.14 -5.34
N LYS A 76 -7.02 1.03 -6.02
CA LYS A 76 -8.25 0.82 -6.77
C LYS A 76 -9.33 0.29 -5.84
N ILE A 77 -10.46 0.97 -5.88
CA ILE A 77 -11.71 0.57 -5.22
C ILE A 77 -12.68 0.28 -6.36
N SER A 78 -13.09 -0.97 -6.50
CA SER A 78 -14.10 -1.35 -7.50
C SER A 78 -15.48 -1.30 -6.87
N ASP A 79 -16.44 -0.73 -7.59
CA ASP A 79 -17.84 -0.58 -7.16
C ASP A 79 -18.62 -1.90 -7.15
N ASN A 80 -17.96 -3.04 -7.43
CA ASN A 80 -18.56 -4.37 -7.35
C ASN A 80 -18.66 -4.82 -5.88
N CYS A 81 -19.40 -4.04 -5.08
CA CYS A 81 -20.01 -4.48 -3.83
C CYS A 81 -21.38 -5.07 -4.15
N SER A 82 -21.40 -6.21 -4.84
CA SER A 82 -22.61 -6.98 -5.15
C SER A 82 -22.54 -8.35 -4.52
#